data_AF-A0A533ZAK2-F1
#
_entry.id   AF-A0A533ZAK2-F1
#
_cell.length_a   1.000
_cell.length_b   1.000
_cell.length_c   1.000
_cell.angle_alpha   90.00
_cell.angle_beta   90.00
_cell.angle_gamma   90.00
#
_symmetry.space_group_name_H-M   'P 1'
#
loop_
_entity.id
_entity.type
_entity.pdbx_description
1 polymer ?
#
loop_
_entity_poly.entity_id
_entity_poly.type
_entity_poly.pdbx_seq_one_letter_code
_entity_poly.pdbx_strand_id
1 'polypeptide(L)'
;MPKSRKSKHETRPILGLTMGDPAGIGPEVLAKAFAGREMGRLCRPIVIGSLPVMEQTVRSLGLPMRVEAVAGHDQPLGRRGAMPVLDPLERPLGRFRMGVAAEETGAASLSFISKAVRLAEAGCINGIVTGPINKEAINLAGCKHPGHTELLADLT
;
A
#
# COMPACT_ATOMS: atom_id res chain seq x y z
N MET A 1 29.41 -19.57 20.18
CA MET A 1 29.16 -18.66 19.05
C MET A 1 28.34 -17.47 19.54
N PRO A 2 28.84 -16.23 19.46
CA PRO A 2 28.07 -15.07 19.91
C PRO A 2 26.94 -14.81 18.91
N LYS A 3 25.69 -14.84 19.38
CA LYS A 3 24.52 -14.43 18.57
C LYS A 3 24.70 -12.94 18.24
N SER A 4 24.90 -12.64 16.97
CA SER A 4 24.93 -11.27 16.44
C SER A 4 23.68 -10.52 16.93
N ARG A 5 23.88 -9.41 17.64
CA ARG A 5 22.79 -8.51 18.07
C ARG A 5 22.22 -7.86 16.82
N LYS A 6 21.17 -8.44 16.24
CA LYS A 6 20.35 -7.77 15.22
C LYS A 6 19.89 -6.42 15.75
N SER A 7 20.00 -5.37 14.95
CA SER A 7 19.61 -4.03 15.39
C SER A 7 18.10 -3.99 15.68
N LYS A 8 17.63 -3.12 16.59
CA LYS A 8 16.17 -2.95 16.85
C LYS A 8 15.35 -2.66 15.58
N HIS A 9 16.00 -2.20 14.51
CA HIS A 9 15.36 -1.98 13.20
C HIS A 9 15.11 -3.29 12.43
N GLU A 10 15.97 -4.30 12.57
CA GLU A 10 15.85 -5.59 11.88
C GLU A 10 14.81 -6.53 12.51
N THR A 11 14.40 -6.27 13.76
CA THR A 11 13.47 -7.14 14.50
C THR A 11 11.99 -6.77 14.33
N ARG A 12 11.67 -5.69 13.63
CA ARG A 12 10.28 -5.22 13.48
C ARG A 12 9.64 -5.80 12.22
N PRO A 13 8.34 -6.16 12.27
CA PRO A 13 7.66 -6.76 11.15
C PRO A 13 7.60 -5.78 9.97
N ILE A 14 7.85 -6.29 8.76
CA ILE A 14 7.54 -5.57 7.52
C ILE A 14 6.04 -5.72 7.27
N LEU A 15 5.32 -4.62 7.15
CA LEU A 15 3.89 -4.64 6.85
C LEU A 15 3.66 -4.05 5.46
N GLY A 16 2.89 -4.76 4.63
CA GLY A 16 2.40 -4.26 3.35
C GLY A 16 1.06 -3.55 3.55
N LEU A 17 1.02 -2.24 3.30
CA LEU A 17 -0.16 -1.40 3.46
C LEU A 17 -0.77 -1.17 2.07
N THR A 18 -1.85 -1.85 1.73
CA THR A 18 -2.49 -1.62 0.42
C THR A 18 -3.17 -0.25 0.42
N MET A 19 -3.04 0.48 -0.69
CA MET A 19 -3.64 1.82 -0.85
C MET A 19 -5.17 1.80 -0.70
N GLY A 20 -5.81 0.70 -1.10
CA GLY A 20 -7.25 0.68 -1.33
C GLY A 20 -7.60 1.35 -2.65
N ASP A 21 -8.79 1.94 -2.72
CA ASP A 21 -9.27 2.65 -3.91
C ASP A 21 -8.55 4.00 -4.08
N PRO A 22 -7.84 4.24 -5.21
CA PRO A 22 -7.24 5.53 -5.55
C PRO A 22 -8.21 6.73 -5.49
N ALA A 23 -9.48 6.54 -5.83
CA ALA A 23 -10.51 7.59 -5.78
C ALA A 23 -11.12 7.77 -4.39
N GLY A 24 -10.82 6.87 -3.45
CA GLY A 24 -11.30 6.91 -2.07
C GLY A 24 -10.38 7.68 -1.13
N ILE A 25 -10.60 7.51 0.17
CA ILE A 25 -9.81 8.17 1.24
C ILE A 25 -8.53 7.41 1.62
N GLY A 26 -8.35 6.19 1.11
CA GLY A 26 -7.22 5.32 1.45
C GLY A 26 -5.85 6.00 1.32
N PRO A 27 -5.54 6.67 0.19
CA PRO A 27 -4.31 7.44 0.04
C PRO A 27 -4.09 8.48 1.15
N GLU A 28 -5.14 9.22 1.53
CA GLU A 28 -5.04 10.27 2.56
C GLU A 28 -4.80 9.70 3.95
N VAL A 29 -5.49 8.60 4.29
CA VAL A 29 -5.33 7.90 5.57
C VAL A 29 -3.90 7.38 5.70
N LEU A 30 -3.37 6.75 4.65
CA LEU A 30 -1.99 6.27 4.63
C LEU A 30 -0.99 7.42 4.78
N ALA A 31 -1.15 8.50 4.00
CA ALA A 31 -0.25 9.64 4.06
C ALA A 31 -0.25 10.28 5.47
N LYS A 32 -1.42 10.48 6.08
CA LYS A 32 -1.52 11.01 7.46
C LYS A 32 -0.92 10.05 8.49
N ALA A 33 -1.13 8.74 8.33
CA ALA A 33 -0.56 7.74 9.23
C ALA A 33 0.98 7.68 9.14
N PHE A 34 1.55 7.84 7.94
CA PHE A 34 3.00 7.95 7.72
C PHE A 34 3.62 9.25 8.27
N ALA A 35 2.84 10.34 8.32
CA ALA A 35 3.29 11.60 8.92
C ALA A 35 3.47 11.47 10.45
N GLY A 36 2.76 10.52 11.07
CA GLY A 36 2.88 10.20 12.48
C GLY A 36 4.21 9.53 12.84
N ARG A 37 4.63 9.65 14.11
CA ARG A 37 5.88 9.02 14.59
C ARG A 37 5.71 7.56 15.03
N GLU A 38 4.48 7.10 15.21
CA GLU A 38 4.19 5.81 15.85
C GLU A 38 4.37 4.61 14.90
N MET A 39 3.99 4.74 13.63
CA MET A 39 4.06 3.64 12.65
C MET A 39 5.49 3.12 12.50
N GLY A 40 6.45 4.04 12.35
CA GLY A 40 7.86 3.72 12.25
C GLY A 40 8.48 3.20 13.55
N ARG A 41 7.75 3.13 14.68
CA ARG A 41 8.16 2.45 15.93
C ARG A 41 7.67 1.00 15.97
N LEU A 42 6.47 0.75 15.44
CA LEU A 42 5.78 -0.55 15.49
C LEU A 42 6.23 -1.50 14.37
N CYS A 43 6.42 -0.98 13.15
CA CYS A 43 6.70 -1.80 11.98
C CYS A 43 7.66 -1.12 11.00
N ARG A 44 7.97 -1.85 9.92
CA ARG A 44 8.60 -1.34 8.69
C ARG A 44 7.53 -1.31 7.59
N PRO A 45 6.80 -0.21 7.43
CA PRO A 45 5.68 -0.16 6.50
C PRO A 45 6.15 0.01 5.05
N ILE A 46 5.47 -0.64 4.11
CA ILE A 46 5.57 -0.44 2.66
C ILE A 46 4.17 -0.17 2.14
N VAL A 47 3.94 0.95 1.46
CA VAL A 47 2.68 1.15 0.75
C VAL A 47 2.70 0.35 -0.54
N ILE A 48 1.63 -0.39 -0.81
CA ILE A 48 1.42 -1.10 -2.07
C ILE A 48 0.29 -0.37 -2.79
N GLY A 49 0.62 0.39 -3.81
CA GLY A 49 -0.29 1.38 -4.38
C GLY A 49 0.35 2.22 -5.47
N SER A 50 -0.46 3.05 -6.13
CA SER A 50 0.02 3.93 -7.20
C SER A 50 0.96 5.02 -6.69
N LEU A 51 2.18 5.08 -7.23
CA LEU A 51 3.18 6.08 -6.86
C LEU A 51 2.70 7.51 -7.17
N PRO A 52 2.20 7.84 -8.39
CA PRO A 52 1.70 9.19 -8.69
C PRO A 52 0.55 9.64 -7.79
N VAL A 53 -0.34 8.72 -7.41
CA VAL A 53 -1.47 9.03 -6.52
C VAL A 53 -0.95 9.41 -5.13
N MET A 54 -0.04 8.64 -4.55
CA MET A 54 0.54 8.99 -3.24
C MET A 54 1.34 10.30 -3.29
N GLU A 55 2.09 10.55 -4.37
CA GLU A 55 2.81 11.82 -4.57
C GLU A 55 1.86 13.01 -4.59
N GLN A 56 0.77 12.88 -5.34
CA GLN A 56 -0.27 13.92 -5.42
C GLN A 56 -0.94 14.11 -4.06
N THR A 57 -1.27 13.03 -3.34
CA THR A 57 -1.92 13.10 -2.02
C THR A 57 -1.03 13.76 -0.97
N VAL A 58 0.25 13.40 -0.91
CA VAL A 58 1.20 14.02 0.03
C VAL A 58 1.33 15.52 -0.27
N ARG A 59 1.38 15.89 -1.55
CA ARG A 59 1.45 17.29 -1.99
C ARG A 59 0.17 18.06 -1.64
N SER A 60 -1.00 17.51 -1.92
CA SER A 60 -2.28 18.19 -1.68
C SER A 60 -2.56 18.39 -0.18
N LEU A 61 -2.08 17.47 0.67
CA LEU A 61 -2.18 17.57 2.12
C LEU A 61 -1.07 18.44 2.76
N GLY A 62 -0.09 18.91 1.99
CA GLY A 62 1.02 19.72 2.49
C GLY A 62 1.90 18.99 3.52
N LEU A 63 2.00 17.66 3.43
CA LEU A 63 2.72 16.87 4.44
C LEU A 63 4.24 16.96 4.22
N PRO A 64 5.04 17.11 5.28
CA PRO A 64 6.50 17.28 5.19
C PRO A 64 7.21 15.93 4.99
N MET A 65 6.85 15.20 3.94
CA MET A 65 7.47 13.92 3.59
C MET A 65 7.62 13.78 2.08
N ARG A 66 8.50 12.87 1.67
CA ARG A 66 8.66 12.45 0.28
C ARG A 66 8.05 11.07 0.09
N VAL A 67 7.59 10.83 -1.14
CA VAL A 67 7.23 9.49 -1.59
C VAL A 67 8.45 8.90 -2.29
N GLU A 68 8.81 7.67 -1.97
CA GLU A 68 9.99 7.00 -2.53
C GLU A 68 9.54 5.70 -3.20
N ALA A 69 9.77 5.59 -4.50
CA ALA A 69 9.50 4.37 -5.24
C ALA A 69 10.46 3.27 -4.76
N VAL A 70 9.92 2.08 -4.46
CA VAL A 70 10.72 0.89 -4.13
C VAL A 70 10.37 -0.25 -5.06
N ALA A 71 11.37 -1.06 -5.42
CA ALA A 71 11.17 -2.23 -6.28
C ALA A 71 10.82 -3.51 -5.49
N GLY A 72 10.98 -3.47 -4.16
CA GLY A 72 10.88 -4.65 -3.30
C GLY A 72 10.88 -4.31 -1.82
N HIS A 73 10.88 -5.37 -1.00
CA HIS A 73 10.78 -5.35 0.46
C HIS A 73 12.15 -5.28 1.17
N ASP A 74 13.22 -5.50 0.42
CA ASP A 74 14.61 -5.60 0.83
C ASP A 74 15.33 -4.24 0.92
N GLN A 75 14.71 -3.18 0.42
CA GLN A 75 15.27 -1.83 0.47
C GLN A 75 15.26 -1.24 1.89
N PRO A 76 16.06 -0.21 2.19
CA PRO A 76 16.04 0.47 3.48
C PRO A 76 14.69 1.17 3.76
N LEU A 77 13.73 0.43 4.29
CA LEU A 77 12.40 0.94 4.64
C LEU A 77 12.47 1.86 5.86
N GLY A 78 11.79 3.00 5.78
CA GLY A 78 11.61 3.89 6.93
C GLY A 78 12.73 4.91 7.15
N ARG A 79 13.33 5.42 6.07
CA ARG A 79 14.05 6.71 6.16
C ARG A 79 13.07 7.75 6.70
N ARG A 80 13.50 8.53 7.71
CA ARG A 80 12.67 9.58 8.28
C ARG A 80 12.21 10.54 7.18
N GLY A 81 10.91 10.80 7.13
CA GLY A 81 10.31 11.68 6.12
C GLY A 81 10.24 11.07 4.72
N ALA A 82 10.34 9.75 4.57
CA ALA A 82 10.10 9.06 3.31
C ALA A 82 9.06 7.94 3.48
N MET A 83 8.10 7.91 2.57
CA MET A 83 7.07 6.87 2.46
C MET A 83 7.42 5.96 1.28
N PRO A 84 7.87 4.72 1.54
CA PRO A 84 8.17 3.76 0.48
C PRO A 84 6.87 3.27 -0.17
N VAL A 85 6.79 3.39 -1.50
CA VAL A 85 5.66 2.94 -2.31
C VAL A 85 6.15 1.94 -3.34
N LEU A 86 5.59 0.73 -3.27
CA LEU A 86 5.70 -0.30 -4.29
C LEU A 86 4.49 -0.20 -5.21
N ASP A 87 4.69 0.29 -6.42
CA ASP A 87 3.65 0.40 -7.43
C ASP A 87 3.64 -0.85 -8.32
N PRO A 88 2.61 -1.71 -8.24
CA PRO A 88 2.53 -2.90 -9.09
C PRO A 88 1.92 -2.64 -10.47
N LEU A 89 1.49 -1.40 -10.77
CA LEU A 89 0.83 -1.11 -12.04
C LEU A 89 1.85 -1.02 -13.18
N GLU A 90 1.58 -1.72 -14.28
CA GLU A 90 2.41 -1.66 -15.49
C GLU A 90 2.38 -0.27 -16.15
N ARG A 91 1.26 0.44 -15.98
CA ARG A 91 1.02 1.77 -16.52
C ARG A 91 0.40 2.66 -15.44
N PRO A 92 0.77 3.95 -15.37
CA PRO A 92 0.12 4.89 -14.46
C PRO A 92 -1.38 4.95 -14.68
N LEU A 93 -2.13 5.23 -13.61
CA LEU A 93 -3.57 5.45 -13.71
C LEU A 93 -3.89 6.66 -14.59
N GLY A 94 -4.94 6.50 -15.39
CA GLY A 94 -5.54 7.62 -16.12
C GLY A 94 -6.20 8.63 -15.19
N ARG A 95 -6.88 9.62 -15.77
CA ARG A 95 -7.67 10.58 -14.99
C ARG A 95 -8.91 9.89 -14.44
N PHE A 96 -9.14 10.04 -13.14
CA PHE A 96 -10.36 9.61 -12.46
C PHE A 96 -10.87 10.75 -11.57
N ARG A 97 -12.13 10.65 -11.14
CA ARG A 97 -12.76 11.65 -10.26
C ARG A 97 -12.77 11.13 -8.82
N MET A 98 -12.25 11.93 -7.89
CA MET A 98 -12.29 11.60 -6.46
C MET A 98 -13.74 11.39 -5.99
N GLY A 99 -13.96 10.36 -5.18
CA GLY A 99 -15.26 9.98 -4.64
C GLY A 99 -16.22 9.35 -5.64
N VAL A 100 -15.79 9.04 -6.86
CA VAL A 100 -16.61 8.40 -7.89
C VAL A 100 -15.99 7.06 -8.27
N ALA A 101 -16.80 6.01 -8.26
CA ALA A 101 -16.37 4.67 -8.66
C ALA A 101 -15.98 4.67 -10.15
N ALA A 102 -14.87 4.01 -10.46
CA ALA A 102 -14.39 3.83 -11.83
C ALA A 102 -13.76 2.44 -11.99
N GLU A 103 -13.83 1.90 -13.21
CA GLU A 103 -13.27 0.60 -13.54
C GLU A 103 -11.76 0.57 -13.26
N GLU A 104 -11.03 1.61 -13.67
CA GLU A 104 -9.58 1.68 -13.56
C GLU A 104 -9.12 1.73 -12.09
N THR A 105 -9.86 2.41 -11.22
CA THR A 105 -9.52 2.50 -9.79
C THR A 105 -9.87 1.20 -9.06
N GLY A 106 -10.93 0.51 -9.50
CA GLY A 106 -11.24 -0.86 -9.09
C GLY A 106 -10.12 -1.84 -9.46
N ALA A 107 -9.72 -1.86 -10.73
CA ALA A 107 -8.66 -2.74 -11.24
C ALA A 107 -7.31 -2.48 -10.53
N ALA A 108 -7.01 -1.21 -10.24
CA ALA A 108 -5.83 -0.83 -9.46
C ALA A 108 -5.87 -1.41 -8.04
N SER A 109 -7.00 -1.27 -7.36
CA SER A 109 -7.21 -1.80 -6.01
C SER A 109 -6.94 -3.30 -5.96
N LEU A 110 -7.47 -4.06 -6.93
CA LEU A 110 -7.25 -5.50 -7.07
C LEU A 110 -5.78 -5.85 -7.29
N SER A 111 -5.07 -5.06 -8.11
CA SER A 111 -3.64 -5.24 -8.36
C SER A 111 -2.81 -5.00 -7.09
N PHE A 112 -3.18 -4.02 -6.26
CA PHE A 112 -2.52 -3.75 -4.99
C PHE A 112 -2.67 -4.91 -4.00
N ILE A 113 -3.89 -5.45 -3.89
CA ILE A 113 -4.17 -6.59 -3.01
C ILE A 113 -3.41 -7.83 -3.49
N SER A 114 -3.52 -8.14 -4.78
CA SER A 114 -2.85 -9.30 -5.39
C SER A 114 -1.34 -9.24 -5.19
N LYS A 115 -0.73 -8.05 -5.31
CA LYS A 115 0.69 -7.87 -5.03
C LYS A 115 1.02 -8.09 -3.55
N ALA A 116 0.19 -7.57 -2.64
CA ALA A 116 0.39 -7.75 -1.20
C ALA A 116 0.32 -9.22 -0.79
N VAL A 117 -0.66 -9.97 -1.30
CA VAL A 117 -0.80 -11.42 -1.05
C VAL A 117 0.45 -12.16 -1.52
N ARG A 118 0.87 -11.96 -2.77
CA ARG A 118 2.07 -12.60 -3.32
C ARG A 118 3.33 -12.32 -2.49
N LEU A 119 3.46 -11.11 -1.96
CA LEU A 119 4.59 -10.76 -1.08
C LEU A 119 4.49 -11.44 0.29
N ALA A 120 3.28 -11.60 0.84
CA ALA A 120 3.08 -12.28 2.11
C ALA A 120 3.39 -13.79 1.97
N GLU A 121 2.89 -14.43 0.91
CA GLU A 121 3.16 -15.83 0.60
C GLU A 121 4.65 -16.11 0.36
N ALA A 122 5.34 -15.19 -0.33
CA ALA A 122 6.77 -15.26 -0.55
C ALA A 122 7.61 -14.96 0.72
N GLY A 123 6.99 -14.67 1.86
CA GLY A 123 7.67 -14.31 3.11
C GLY A 123 8.37 -12.93 3.07
N CYS A 124 8.10 -12.13 2.04
CA CYS A 124 8.69 -10.81 1.83
C CYS A 124 8.12 -9.76 2.81
N ILE A 125 6.86 -9.93 3.22
CA ILE A 125 6.20 -9.13 4.25
C ILE A 125 5.64 -10.05 5.33
N ASN A 126 5.54 -9.55 6.56
CA ASN A 126 5.06 -10.30 7.71
C ASN A 126 3.55 -10.12 7.96
N GLY A 127 2.89 -9.24 7.23
CA GLY A 127 1.46 -9.01 7.34
C GLY A 127 0.97 -7.95 6.35
N ILE A 128 -0.34 -7.95 6.13
CA ILE A 128 -1.03 -7.02 5.23
C ILE A 128 -1.97 -6.15 6.07
N VAL A 129 -1.98 -4.85 5.80
CA VAL A 129 -2.95 -3.90 6.33
C VAL A 129 -3.67 -3.26 5.14
N THR A 130 -4.99 -3.33 5.13
CA THR A 130 -5.76 -3.02 3.92
C THR A 130 -6.38 -1.63 3.99
N GLY A 131 -6.10 -0.80 2.98
CA GLY A 131 -6.86 0.42 2.73
C GLY A 131 -8.30 0.12 2.29
N PRO A 132 -9.25 1.05 2.48
CA PRO A 132 -10.63 0.85 2.07
C PRO A 132 -10.76 0.76 0.54
N ILE A 133 -11.58 -0.16 0.05
CA ILE A 133 -11.92 -0.30 -1.37
C ILE A 133 -13.37 0.07 -1.64
N ASN A 134 -13.70 0.37 -2.90
CA ASN A 134 -15.08 0.54 -3.35
C ASN A 134 -15.57 -0.73 -4.07
N LYS A 135 -16.65 -1.33 -3.57
CA LYS A 135 -17.25 -2.54 -4.16
C LYS A 135 -17.77 -2.32 -5.58
N GLU A 136 -18.37 -1.16 -5.84
CA GLU A 136 -18.84 -0.78 -7.17
C GLU A 136 -17.68 -0.69 -8.15
N ALA A 137 -16.56 -0.05 -7.76
CA ALA A 137 -15.38 0.06 -8.60
C ALA A 137 -14.76 -1.29 -8.96
N ILE A 138 -14.59 -2.20 -7.99
CA ILE A 138 -14.05 -3.54 -8.28
C ILE A 138 -15.01 -4.38 -9.14
N ASN A 139 -16.32 -4.21 -8.98
CA ASN A 139 -17.31 -4.88 -9.83
C ASN A 139 -17.25 -4.38 -11.27
N LEU A 140 -17.07 -3.06 -11.47
CA LEU A 140 -16.85 -2.48 -12.79
C LEU A 140 -15.60 -3.07 -13.45
N ALA A 141 -14.54 -3.33 -12.67
CA ALA A 141 -13.32 -4.03 -13.10
C ALA A 141 -13.49 -5.54 -13.38
N GLY A 142 -14.73 -6.04 -13.40
CA GLY A 142 -15.03 -7.44 -13.70
C GLY A 142 -14.83 -8.42 -12.54
N CYS A 143 -14.56 -7.92 -11.33
CA CYS A 143 -14.48 -8.76 -10.14
C CYS A 143 -15.88 -9.22 -9.74
N LYS A 144 -16.10 -10.55 -9.69
CA LYS A 144 -17.38 -11.13 -9.26
C LYS A 144 -17.43 -11.45 -7.77
N HIS A 145 -16.37 -11.14 -7.01
CA HIS A 145 -16.31 -11.47 -5.59
C HIS A 145 -17.16 -10.49 -4.76
N PRO A 146 -17.91 -10.98 -3.76
CA PRO A 146 -18.86 -10.17 -3.00
C PRO A 146 -18.20 -9.13 -2.06
N GLY A 147 -16.89 -9.19 -1.82
CA GLY A 147 -16.16 -8.28 -0.94
C GLY A 147 -14.63 -8.50 -0.92
N HIS A 148 -13.92 -7.65 -0.15
CA HIS A 148 -12.45 -7.65 -0.04
C HIS A 148 -11.91 -8.87 0.72
N THR A 149 -12.69 -9.41 1.67
CA THR A 149 -12.30 -10.56 2.49
C THR A 149 -12.34 -11.85 1.69
N GLU A 150 -13.30 -11.97 0.79
CA GLU A 150 -13.45 -13.13 -0.09
C GLU A 150 -12.36 -13.16 -1.17
N LEU A 151 -11.94 -11.99 -1.69
CA LEU A 151 -10.81 -11.90 -2.61
C LEU A 151 -9.48 -12.31 -1.97
N LEU A 152 -9.29 -12.02 -0.67
CA LEU A 152 -8.10 -12.49 0.05
C LEU A 152 -8.14 -14.01 0.26
N ALA A 153 -9.31 -14.58 0.57
CA ALA A 153 -9.48 -16.02 0.76
C ALA A 153 -9.31 -16.82 -0.54
N ASP A 154 -9.67 -16.27 -1.70
CA ASP A 154 -9.49 -16.94 -3.00
C ASP A 154 -8.03 -16.86 -3.52
N LEU A 155 -7.21 -15.99 -2.94
CA LEU A 155 -5.81 -15.79 -3.32
C LEU A 155 -4.79 -16.50 -2.41
N THR A 156 -5.24 -17.22 -1.38
CA THR A 156 -4.40 -17.94 -0.39
C THR A 156 -4.92 -19.35 -0.16
#